data_AF-A0AAN5MC00-F1
#
_entry.id   AF-A0AAN5MC00-F1
#
_cell.length_a   1.000
_cell.length_b   1.000
_cell.length_c   1.000
_cell.angle_alpha   90.00
_cell.angle_beta   90.00
_cell.angle_gamma   90.00
#
_symmetry.space_group_name_H-M   'P 1'
#
loop_
_entity.id
_entity.type
_entity.pdbx_description
1 polymer ?
#
loop_
_entity_poly.entity_id
_entity_poly.type
_entity_poly.pdbx_seq_one_letter_code
_entity_poly.pdbx_strand_id
1 'polypeptide(L)'
;MLNKMPYSSAMLVMKNYTPSGEATALAAQYPAPADFLIAAQQQAHYGDAVIFLAHGLPLKEALWWGYHCAQQLTEWRDQERRVLESVRDWITRSGESERRACGDAAKQLGLSSAAGWLAQAVFWSTGSMLDAGQPPLPAPPFLYAQALSGAINLMAVMPDGAHIAEHYRTFLAHGLAVARGDKQ
;
A
#
# COMPACT_ATOMS: atom_id res chain seq x y z
N MET A 1 -6.58 -2.24 19.68
CA MET A 1 -7.16 -1.00 19.09
C MET A 1 -6.25 -0.53 17.96
N LEU A 2 -6.78 -0.08 16.83
CA LEU A 2 -5.99 0.40 15.68
C LEU A 2 -5.94 1.94 15.70
N ASN A 3 -5.03 2.49 16.51
CA ASN A 3 -4.99 3.91 16.86
C ASN A 3 -4.79 4.85 15.65
N LYS A 4 -4.16 4.38 14.57
CA LYS A 4 -3.91 5.17 13.36
C LYS A 4 -5.05 5.09 12.34
N MET A 5 -6.06 4.23 12.55
CA MET A 5 -7.20 4.10 11.66
C MET A 5 -8.41 4.84 12.26
N PRO A 6 -8.84 6.00 11.71
CA PRO A 6 -9.91 6.82 12.26
C PRO A 6 -11.31 6.30 11.88
N TYR A 7 -11.51 4.98 11.84
CA TYR A 7 -12.74 4.35 11.35
C TYR A 7 -13.41 3.53 12.45
N SER A 8 -14.70 3.79 12.68
CA SER A 8 -15.51 3.06 13.67
C SER A 8 -16.06 1.73 13.14
N SER A 9 -16.07 1.52 11.83
CA SER A 9 -16.47 0.25 11.21
C SER A 9 -15.69 -0.06 9.93
N ALA A 10 -15.58 -1.35 9.60
CA ALA A 10 -14.95 -1.84 8.37
C ALA A 10 -15.65 -1.29 7.12
N MET A 11 -16.98 -1.18 7.15
CA MET A 11 -17.75 -0.60 6.04
C MET A 11 -17.37 0.85 5.73
N LEU A 12 -16.93 1.64 6.72
CA LEU A 12 -16.48 3.02 6.46
C LEU A 12 -15.14 3.06 5.73
N VAL A 13 -14.23 2.12 6.00
CA VAL A 13 -12.98 1.97 5.23
C VAL A 13 -13.30 1.54 3.80
N MET A 14 -14.24 0.59 3.65
CA MET A 14 -14.65 0.06 2.34
C MET A 14 -15.34 1.08 1.44
N LYS A 15 -15.79 2.23 1.95
CA LYS A 15 -16.27 3.33 1.09
C LYS A 15 -15.16 3.98 0.26
N ASN A 16 -13.89 3.76 0.62
CA ASN A 16 -12.74 4.35 -0.05
C ASN A 16 -12.32 3.59 -1.32
N TYR A 17 -12.87 2.39 -1.57
CA TYR A 17 -12.55 1.55 -2.73
C TYR A 17 -13.74 0.64 -3.09
N THR A 18 -13.59 -0.19 -4.13
CA THR A 18 -14.59 -1.21 -4.46
C THR A 18 -14.19 -2.55 -3.84
N PRO A 19 -14.80 -2.98 -2.71
CA PRO A 19 -14.49 -4.27 -2.10
C PRO A 19 -15.03 -5.45 -2.91
N SER A 20 -14.42 -6.63 -2.72
CA SER A 20 -14.97 -7.90 -3.22
C SER A 20 -16.29 -8.24 -2.51
N GLY A 21 -17.07 -9.16 -3.10
CA GLY A 21 -18.29 -9.66 -2.47
C GLY A 21 -17.98 -10.39 -1.16
N GLU A 22 -16.90 -11.18 -1.16
CA GLU A 22 -16.37 -11.91 -0.02
C GLU A 22 -15.95 -10.97 1.10
N ALA A 23 -15.16 -9.92 0.81
CA ALA A 23 -14.78 -8.92 1.81
C ALA A 23 -16.01 -8.21 2.39
N THR A 24 -16.98 -7.86 1.55
CA THR A 24 -18.21 -7.21 2.00
C THR A 24 -19.02 -8.10 2.95
N ALA A 25 -19.18 -9.39 2.61
CA ALA A 25 -19.86 -10.36 3.47
C ALA A 25 -19.11 -10.58 4.79
N LEU A 26 -17.78 -10.62 4.75
CA LEU A 26 -16.95 -10.76 5.94
C LEU A 26 -17.04 -9.52 6.86
N ALA A 27 -17.03 -8.31 6.30
CA ALA A 27 -17.19 -7.07 7.06
C ALA A 27 -18.58 -6.92 7.70
N ALA A 28 -19.62 -7.53 7.12
CA ALA A 28 -20.94 -7.59 7.74
C ALA A 28 -20.96 -8.47 9.01
N GLN A 29 -20.17 -9.55 9.01
CA GLN A 29 -20.01 -10.44 10.18
C GLN A 29 -19.07 -9.86 11.23
N TYR A 30 -18.01 -9.17 10.79
CA TYR A 30 -16.97 -8.57 11.62
C TYR A 30 -16.91 -7.05 11.39
N PRO A 31 -17.84 -6.27 11.96
CA PRO A 31 -17.98 -4.85 11.64
C PRO A 31 -16.86 -3.97 12.17
N ALA A 32 -16.10 -4.39 13.18
CA ALA A 32 -14.96 -3.62 13.68
C ALA A 32 -13.72 -3.84 12.77
N PRO A 33 -12.96 -2.79 12.40
CA PRO A 33 -11.82 -2.93 11.50
C PRO A 33 -10.75 -3.93 11.94
N ALA A 34 -10.48 -4.01 13.25
CA ALA A 34 -9.52 -4.98 13.80
C ALA A 34 -10.01 -6.42 13.64
N ASP A 35 -11.29 -6.68 13.92
CA ASP A 35 -11.89 -8.00 13.83
C ASP A 35 -12.00 -8.45 12.37
N PHE A 36 -12.33 -7.53 11.46
CA PHE A 36 -12.29 -7.80 10.01
C PHE A 36 -10.90 -8.24 9.56
N LEU A 37 -9.83 -7.51 9.92
CA LEU A 37 -8.47 -7.86 9.55
C LEU A 37 -8.03 -9.22 10.11
N ILE A 38 -8.39 -9.51 11.36
CA ILE A 38 -8.14 -10.82 11.99
C ILE A 38 -8.86 -11.93 11.21
N ALA A 39 -10.15 -11.76 10.93
CA ALA A 39 -10.95 -12.75 10.23
C ALA A 39 -10.46 -12.97 8.79
N ALA A 40 -10.10 -11.90 8.07
CA ALA A 40 -9.58 -11.97 6.71
C ALA A 40 -8.26 -12.76 6.66
N GLN A 41 -7.37 -12.55 7.63
CA GLN A 41 -6.11 -13.32 7.72
C GLN A 41 -6.34 -14.79 8.07
N GLN A 42 -7.26 -15.10 9.00
CA GLN A 42 -7.58 -16.47 9.39
C GLN A 42 -8.22 -17.27 8.25
N GLN A 43 -8.99 -16.60 7.39
CA GLN A 43 -9.65 -17.19 6.23
C GLN A 43 -8.82 -17.06 4.94
N ALA A 44 -7.56 -16.62 5.03
CA ALA A 44 -6.64 -16.42 3.91
C ALA A 44 -7.12 -15.43 2.81
N HIS A 45 -8.03 -14.52 3.14
CA HIS A 45 -8.41 -13.37 2.32
C HIS A 45 -7.34 -12.25 2.39
N TYR A 46 -6.09 -12.61 2.07
CA TYR A 46 -4.95 -11.71 2.26
C TYR A 46 -4.99 -10.48 1.36
N GLY A 47 -5.39 -10.63 0.10
CA GLY A 47 -5.54 -9.51 -0.84
C GLY A 47 -6.57 -8.49 -0.35
N ASP A 48 -7.70 -8.97 0.17
CA ASP A 48 -8.75 -8.12 0.76
C ASP A 48 -8.25 -7.42 2.04
N ALA A 49 -7.46 -8.11 2.88
CA ALA A 49 -6.84 -7.50 4.05
C ALA A 49 -5.84 -6.40 3.65
N VAL A 50 -5.03 -6.63 2.61
CA VAL A 50 -4.04 -5.66 2.10
C VAL A 50 -4.71 -4.41 1.56
N ILE A 51 -5.70 -4.55 0.67
CA ILE A 51 -6.41 -3.39 0.11
C ILE A 51 -7.18 -2.63 1.19
N PHE A 52 -7.81 -3.33 2.13
CA PHE A 52 -8.49 -2.71 3.27
C PHE A 52 -7.53 -1.88 4.11
N LEU A 53 -6.38 -2.45 4.47
CA LEU A 53 -5.39 -1.76 5.31
C LEU A 53 -4.77 -0.57 4.59
N ALA A 54 -4.46 -0.69 3.29
CA ALA A 54 -3.96 0.41 2.47
C ALA A 54 -4.92 1.61 2.43
N HIS A 55 -6.24 1.35 2.39
CA HIS A 55 -7.27 2.39 2.37
C HIS A 55 -7.68 2.87 3.77
N GLY A 56 -7.28 2.16 4.83
CA GLY A 56 -7.60 2.48 6.21
C GLY A 56 -6.50 3.27 6.93
N LEU A 57 -5.24 3.10 6.51
CA LEU A 57 -4.09 3.81 7.08
C LEU A 57 -4.02 5.27 6.59
N PRO A 58 -3.47 6.19 7.40
CA PRO A 58 -3.10 7.50 6.90
C PRO A 58 -2.01 7.39 5.83
N LEU A 59 -2.01 8.33 4.88
CA LEU A 59 -1.23 8.26 3.65
C LEU A 59 0.26 7.96 3.86
N LYS A 60 0.93 8.67 4.77
CA LYS A 60 2.38 8.49 4.98
C LYS A 60 2.68 7.13 5.61
N GLU A 61 1.90 6.74 6.61
CA GLU A 61 1.95 5.44 7.25
C GLU A 61 1.70 4.28 6.27
N ALA A 62 0.75 4.44 5.33
CA ALA A 62 0.48 3.44 4.30
C ALA A 62 1.67 3.26 3.35
N LEU A 63 2.26 4.35 2.86
CA LEU A 63 3.41 4.29 1.95
C LEU A 63 4.68 3.80 2.66
N TRP A 64 4.87 4.19 3.92
CA TRP A 64 5.94 3.66 4.76
C TRP A 64 5.80 2.14 4.94
N TRP A 65 4.59 1.65 5.19
CA TRP A 65 4.31 0.22 5.27
C TRP A 65 4.69 -0.52 3.99
N GLY A 66 4.29 0.00 2.82
CA GLY A 66 4.67 -0.57 1.53
C GLY A 66 6.18 -0.66 1.33
N TYR A 67 6.91 0.39 1.66
CA TYR A 67 8.37 0.39 1.61
C TYR A 67 8.98 -0.62 2.58
N HIS A 68 8.44 -0.72 3.79
CA HIS A 68 8.94 -1.69 4.77
C HIS A 68 8.70 -3.14 4.35
N CYS A 69 7.58 -3.45 3.67
CA CYS A 69 7.37 -4.75 3.03
C CYS A 69 8.44 -5.04 1.98
N ALA A 70 8.79 -4.05 1.16
CA ALA A 70 9.84 -4.22 0.15
C ALA A 70 11.22 -4.54 0.75
N GLN A 71 11.50 -4.02 1.96
CA GLN A 71 12.74 -4.29 2.69
C GLN A 71 12.82 -5.73 3.23
N GLN A 72 11.71 -6.45 3.32
CA GLN A 72 11.71 -7.86 3.74
C GLN A 72 12.10 -8.82 2.60
N LEU A 73 12.17 -8.32 1.37
CA LEU A 73 12.52 -9.10 0.19
C LEU A 73 13.95 -8.80 -0.26
N THR A 74 14.63 -9.80 -0.80
CA THR A 74 16.03 -9.66 -1.24
C THR A 74 16.19 -9.71 -2.76
N GLU A 75 15.18 -10.22 -3.46
CA GLU A 75 15.16 -10.60 -4.87
C GLU A 75 14.82 -9.42 -5.80
N TRP A 76 15.47 -8.28 -5.56
CA TRP A 76 15.32 -7.07 -6.36
C TRP A 76 16.43 -6.95 -7.40
N ARG A 77 16.05 -6.66 -8.65
CA ARG A 77 17.00 -6.27 -9.70
C ARG A 77 17.53 -4.87 -9.43
N ASP A 78 18.70 -4.54 -9.99
CA ASP A 78 19.35 -3.24 -9.76
C ASP A 78 18.46 -2.03 -10.11
N GLN A 79 17.69 -2.13 -11.20
CA GLN A 79 16.76 -1.06 -11.56
C GLN A 79 15.65 -0.90 -10.52
N GLU A 80 15.13 -2.00 -9.97
CA GLU A 80 14.09 -1.97 -8.93
C GLU A 80 14.63 -1.41 -7.62
N ARG A 81 15.86 -1.76 -7.25
CA ARG A 81 16.55 -1.17 -6.08
C ARG A 81 16.65 0.35 -6.20
N ARG A 82 17.03 0.88 -7.36
CA ARG A 82 17.05 2.33 -7.62
C ARG A 82 15.68 2.99 -7.48
N VAL A 83 14.61 2.32 -7.91
CA VAL A 83 13.23 2.81 -7.71
C VAL A 83 12.86 2.81 -6.22
N LEU A 84 13.22 1.76 -5.48
CA LEU A 84 12.98 1.71 -4.02
C LEU A 84 13.78 2.79 -3.26
N GLU A 85 14.96 3.18 -3.75
CA GLU A 85 15.71 4.31 -3.21
C GLU A 85 14.97 5.64 -3.39
N SER A 86 14.34 5.89 -4.54
CA SER A 86 13.53 7.11 -4.72
C SER A 86 12.32 7.13 -3.78
N VAL A 87 11.70 5.98 -3.54
CA VAL A 87 10.59 5.84 -2.57
C VAL A 87 11.07 6.15 -1.16
N ARG A 88 12.21 5.59 -0.73
CA ARG A 88 12.84 5.89 0.58
C ARG A 88 13.10 7.38 0.75
N ASP A 89 13.65 8.00 -0.28
CA ASP A 89 13.96 9.42 -0.31
C ASP A 89 12.70 10.28 -0.12
N TRP A 90 11.59 9.91 -0.77
CA TRP A 90 10.30 10.57 -0.53
C TRP A 90 9.74 10.31 0.87
N ILE A 91 9.83 9.08 1.40
CA ILE A 91 9.39 8.79 2.77
C ILE A 91 10.13 9.67 3.79
N THR A 92 11.42 9.92 3.55
CA THR A 92 12.27 10.71 4.44
C THR A 92 12.02 12.21 4.30
N ARG A 93 11.92 12.73 3.08
CA ARG A 93 11.88 14.19 2.81
C ARG A 93 10.48 14.72 2.52
N SER A 94 9.60 13.88 1.98
CA SER A 94 8.20 14.17 1.61
C SER A 94 8.03 15.40 0.70
N GLY A 95 9.02 15.72 -0.13
CA GLY A 95 9.00 16.85 -1.05
C GLY A 95 8.36 16.55 -2.40
N GLU A 96 7.94 17.60 -3.11
CA GLU A 96 7.38 17.49 -4.46
C GLU A 96 8.43 16.99 -5.47
N SER A 97 9.70 17.39 -5.32
CA SER A 97 10.81 16.90 -6.15
C SER A 97 10.98 15.39 -6.06
N GLU A 98 10.96 14.83 -4.84
CA GLU A 98 11.06 13.39 -4.60
C GLU A 98 9.82 12.65 -5.09
N ARG A 99 8.64 13.27 -4.96
CA ARG A 99 7.38 12.71 -5.48
C ARG A 99 7.45 12.57 -6.99
N ARG A 100 7.90 13.62 -7.69
CA ARG A 100 8.10 13.64 -9.14
C ARG A 100 9.13 12.61 -9.57
N ALA A 101 10.26 12.51 -8.85
CA ALA A 101 11.28 11.50 -9.11
C ALA A 101 10.73 10.06 -9.01
N CYS A 102 9.82 9.78 -8.06
CA CYS A 102 9.12 8.49 -8.01
C CYS A 102 8.23 8.26 -9.24
N GLY A 103 7.54 9.28 -9.73
CA GLY A 103 6.73 9.20 -10.96
C GLY A 103 7.58 8.89 -12.19
N ASP A 104 8.72 9.56 -12.33
CA ASP A 104 9.68 9.31 -13.42
C ASP A 104 10.29 7.91 -13.34
N ALA A 105 10.67 7.48 -12.13
CA ALA A 105 11.19 6.14 -11.88
C ALA A 105 10.17 5.04 -12.21
N ALA A 106 8.90 5.24 -11.81
CA ALA A 106 7.79 4.33 -12.14
C ALA A 106 7.56 4.25 -13.65
N LYS A 107 7.58 5.38 -14.35
CA LYS A 107 7.41 5.44 -15.81
C LYS A 107 8.53 4.71 -16.55
N GLN A 108 9.77 4.81 -16.07
CA GLN A 108 10.93 4.15 -16.68
C GLN A 108 10.97 2.64 -16.42
N LEU A 109 10.68 2.21 -15.19
CA LEU A 109 10.66 0.79 -14.82
C LEU A 109 9.44 0.05 -15.39
N GLY A 110 8.31 0.75 -15.48
CA GLY A 110 7.02 0.19 -15.87
C GLY A 110 6.23 -0.42 -14.70
N LEU A 111 4.95 -0.67 -14.94
CA LEU A 111 3.98 -1.15 -13.94
C LEU A 111 3.78 -2.67 -13.96
N SER A 112 4.79 -3.41 -14.43
CA SER A 112 4.86 -4.88 -14.27
C SER A 112 5.68 -5.30 -13.04
N SER A 113 6.31 -4.35 -12.35
CA SER A 113 7.11 -4.57 -11.15
C SER A 113 6.43 -3.99 -9.91
N ALA A 114 6.57 -4.68 -8.79
CA ALA A 114 6.11 -4.21 -7.48
C ALA A 114 6.77 -2.87 -7.09
N ALA A 115 8.06 -2.69 -7.37
CA ALA A 115 8.76 -1.43 -7.09
C ALA A 115 8.20 -0.27 -7.92
N GLY A 116 7.84 -0.54 -9.19
CA GLY A 116 7.17 0.43 -10.06
C GLY A 116 5.82 0.86 -9.51
N TRP A 117 4.99 -0.09 -9.06
CA TRP A 117 3.70 0.21 -8.41
C TRP A 117 3.85 0.99 -7.12
N LEU A 118 4.87 0.70 -6.30
CA LEU A 118 5.11 1.44 -5.06
C LEU A 118 5.53 2.89 -5.34
N ALA A 119 6.42 3.12 -6.31
CA ALA A 119 6.79 4.47 -6.74
C ALA A 119 5.60 5.21 -7.38
N GLN A 120 4.75 4.50 -8.13
CA GLN A 120 3.52 5.05 -8.67
C GLN A 120 2.52 5.47 -7.58
N ALA A 121 2.43 4.68 -6.49
CA ALA A 121 1.63 5.03 -5.32
C ALA A 121 2.13 6.32 -4.67
N VAL A 122 3.45 6.48 -4.49
CA VAL A 122 4.04 7.73 -4.01
C VAL A 122 3.68 8.90 -4.92
N PHE A 123 3.82 8.73 -6.23
CA PHE A 123 3.47 9.78 -7.19
C PHE A 123 2.00 10.20 -7.10
N TRP A 124 1.07 9.25 -7.01
CA TRP A 124 -0.37 9.53 -6.89
C TRP A 124 -0.83 9.93 -5.49
N SER A 125 0.06 10.01 -4.51
CA SER A 125 -0.31 10.30 -3.12
C SER A 125 -0.77 11.74 -2.91
N THR A 126 -0.12 12.71 -3.56
CA THR A 126 -0.39 14.14 -3.42
C THR A 126 -0.05 14.87 -4.72
N GLY A 127 -0.30 16.18 -4.80
CA GLY A 127 0.11 17.01 -5.93
C GLY A 127 -0.60 16.71 -7.25
N SER A 128 -0.14 17.37 -8.33
CA SER A 128 -0.69 17.18 -9.69
C SER A 128 -0.08 15.94 -10.35
N MET A 129 -0.88 15.20 -11.11
CA MET A 129 -0.43 14.12 -11.99
C MET A 129 0.15 14.63 -13.30
N LEU A 130 -0.20 15.86 -13.70
CA LEU A 130 0.26 16.47 -14.94
C LEU A 130 1.62 17.12 -14.76
N ASP A 131 2.31 17.36 -15.88
CA ASP A 131 3.60 18.01 -15.92
C ASP A 131 3.55 19.44 -15.37
N ALA A 132 4.72 19.97 -15.01
CA ALA A 132 4.85 21.35 -14.56
C ALA A 132 4.34 22.32 -15.64
N GLY A 133 3.59 23.34 -15.21
CA GLY A 133 3.00 24.35 -16.10
C GLY A 133 1.62 23.99 -16.66
N GLN A 134 1.17 22.74 -16.53
CA GLN A 134 -0.22 22.37 -16.84
C GLN A 134 -1.17 22.73 -15.68
N PRO A 135 -2.46 22.95 -15.95
CA PRO A 135 -3.46 23.11 -14.90
C PRO A 135 -3.39 21.95 -13.90
N PRO A 136 -3.39 22.20 -12.58
CA PRO A 136 -3.29 21.12 -11.59
C PRO A 136 -4.42 20.10 -11.75
N LEU A 137 -4.06 18.82 -11.86
CA LEU A 137 -5.00 17.71 -11.87
C LEU A 137 -4.56 16.70 -10.79
N PRO A 138 -5.14 16.76 -9.59
CA PRO A 138 -4.81 15.80 -8.54
C PRO A 138 -5.27 14.40 -8.92
N ALA A 139 -4.61 13.38 -8.35
CA ALA A 139 -5.09 12.01 -8.46
C ALA A 139 -6.47 11.86 -7.81
N PRO A 140 -7.34 10.98 -8.34
CA PRO A 140 -8.55 10.57 -7.63
C PRO A 140 -8.24 10.15 -6.19
N PRO A 141 -9.13 10.45 -5.22
CA PRO A 141 -8.95 10.02 -3.84
C PRO A 141 -8.63 8.52 -3.74
N PHE A 142 -7.66 8.17 -2.89
CA PHE A 142 -7.21 6.81 -2.64
C PHE A 142 -6.61 6.04 -3.82
N LEU A 143 -6.37 6.67 -4.98
CA LEU A 143 -5.67 6.00 -6.09
C LEU A 143 -4.26 5.52 -5.66
N TYR A 144 -3.59 6.25 -4.77
CA TYR A 144 -2.33 5.82 -4.18
C TYR A 144 -2.46 4.52 -3.36
N ALA A 145 -3.55 4.35 -2.60
CA ALA A 145 -3.80 3.17 -1.78
C ALA A 145 -4.10 1.95 -2.65
N GLN A 146 -4.77 2.15 -3.79
CA GLN A 146 -4.96 1.12 -4.81
C GLN A 146 -3.63 0.68 -5.44
N ALA A 147 -2.76 1.63 -5.80
CA ALA A 147 -1.44 1.32 -6.34
C ALA A 147 -0.54 0.60 -5.31
N LEU A 148 -0.59 1.06 -4.06
CA LEU A 148 0.11 0.44 -2.93
C LEU A 148 -0.33 -1.01 -2.69
N SER A 149 -1.64 -1.28 -2.70
CA SER A 149 -2.16 -2.64 -2.52
C SER A 149 -1.70 -3.56 -3.67
N GLY A 150 -1.69 -3.05 -4.90
CA GLY A 150 -1.10 -3.74 -6.06
C GLY A 150 0.39 -4.06 -5.87
N ALA A 151 1.18 -3.10 -5.38
CA ALA A 151 2.59 -3.30 -5.08
C ALA A 151 2.80 -4.42 -4.05
N ILE A 152 2.07 -4.40 -2.94
CA ILE A 152 2.19 -5.40 -1.87
C ILE A 152 1.74 -6.79 -2.34
N ASN A 153 0.67 -6.87 -3.14
CA ASN A 153 0.23 -8.13 -3.72
C ASN A 153 1.27 -8.73 -4.67
N LEU A 154 1.94 -7.91 -5.50
CA LEU A 154 3.03 -8.38 -6.34
C LEU A 154 4.24 -8.82 -5.51
N MET A 155 4.60 -8.10 -4.45
CA MET A 155 5.66 -8.49 -3.52
C MET A 155 5.38 -9.85 -2.87
N ALA A 156 4.13 -10.13 -2.51
CA ALA A 156 3.79 -11.40 -1.86
C ALA A 156 4.09 -12.61 -2.75
N VAL A 157 4.03 -12.45 -4.07
CA VAL A 157 4.29 -13.52 -5.05
C VAL A 157 5.78 -13.63 -5.42
N MET A 158 6.64 -12.70 -5.01
CA MET A 158 8.06 -12.76 -5.36
C MET A 158 8.80 -13.91 -4.66
N PRO A 159 9.91 -14.42 -5.25
CA PRO A 159 10.24 -14.31 -6.67
C PRO A 159 9.36 -15.21 -7.57
N ASP A 160 8.84 -16.31 -7.01
CA ASP A 160 8.24 -17.43 -7.75
C ASP A 160 6.92 -17.95 -7.14
N GLY A 161 6.44 -17.31 -6.07
CA GLY A 161 5.20 -17.67 -5.38
C GLY A 161 5.33 -18.80 -4.36
N ALA A 162 6.55 -19.29 -4.07
CA ALA A 162 6.74 -20.39 -3.13
C ALA A 162 6.29 -20.06 -1.69
N HIS A 163 6.37 -18.79 -1.28
CA HIS A 163 6.14 -18.34 0.10
C HIS A 163 4.99 -17.32 0.25
N ILE A 164 4.01 -17.34 -0.66
CA ILE A 164 2.93 -16.32 -0.73
C ILE A 164 2.24 -16.09 0.62
N ALA A 165 1.79 -17.15 1.29
CA ALA A 165 1.08 -17.03 2.57
C ALA A 165 1.98 -16.48 3.69
N GLU A 166 3.27 -16.81 3.68
CA GLU A 166 4.24 -16.32 4.66
C GLU A 166 4.54 -14.83 4.43
N HIS A 167 4.75 -14.43 3.17
CA HIS A 167 4.91 -13.02 2.82
C HIS A 167 3.69 -12.19 3.25
N TYR A 168 2.48 -12.64 2.93
CA TYR A 168 1.27 -11.94 3.37
C TYR A 168 1.17 -11.80 4.88
N ARG A 169 1.46 -12.86 5.65
CA ARG A 169 1.44 -12.80 7.12
C ARG A 169 2.44 -11.79 7.65
N THR A 170 3.66 -11.80 7.12
CA THR A 170 4.73 -10.85 7.49
C THR A 170 4.31 -9.41 7.16
N PHE A 171 3.86 -9.16 5.93
CA PHE A 171 3.46 -7.83 5.48
C PHE A 171 2.27 -7.28 6.28
N LEU A 172 1.24 -8.09 6.52
CA LEU A 172 0.07 -7.69 7.31
C LEU A 172 0.43 -7.49 8.78
N ALA A 173 1.35 -8.28 9.35
CA ALA A 173 1.84 -8.07 10.71
C ALA A 173 2.51 -6.69 10.86
N HIS A 174 3.35 -6.29 9.90
CA HIS A 174 3.96 -4.96 9.88
C HIS A 174 2.91 -3.85 9.71
N GLY A 175 1.98 -4.01 8.76
CA GLY A 175 0.92 -3.02 8.55
C GLY A 175 0.01 -2.85 9.78
N LEU A 176 -0.27 -3.94 10.49
CA LEU A 176 -1.01 -3.89 11.74
C LEU A 176 -0.24 -3.21 12.87
N ALA A 177 1.09 -3.37 12.94
CA ALA A 177 1.93 -2.65 13.89
C ALA A 177 1.88 -1.13 13.62
N VAL A 178 1.96 -0.73 12.34
CA VAL A 178 1.74 0.67 11.91
C VAL A 178 0.35 1.16 12.36
N ALA A 179 -0.70 0.37 12.08
CA ALA A 179 -2.07 0.73 12.41
C ALA A 179 -2.31 0.88 13.92
N ARG A 180 -1.60 0.12 14.75
CA ARG A 180 -1.61 0.26 16.22
C ARG A 180 -0.84 1.49 16.71
N GLY A 181 0.06 2.03 15.89
CA GLY A 181 0.97 3.11 16.28
C GLY A 181 2.16 2.58 17.10
N ASP A 182 2.53 1.33 16.89
CA ASP A 182 3.70 0.73 17.53
C ASP A 182 4.97 1.47 17.08
N LYS A 183 5.94 1.64 17.97
CA LYS A 183 7.24 2.21 17.60
C LYS A 183 7.95 1.23 16.67
N GLN A 184 8.32 1.70 15.49
CA GLN A 184 9.01 0.93 14.46
C GLN A 184 10.40 1.52 14.22
#